data_AF-A0A821YZQ0-F1
#
_entry.id   AF-A0A821YZQ0-F1
#
_cell.length_a   1.000
_cell.length_b   1.000
_cell.length_c   1.000
_cell.angle_alpha   90.00
_cell.angle_beta   90.00
_cell.angle_gamma   90.00
#
_symmetry.space_group_name_H-M   'P 1'
#
loop_
_entity.id
_entity.type
_entity.pdbx_description
1 polymer ?
#
loop_
_entity_poly.entity_id
_entity_poly.type
_entity_poly.pdbx_seq_one_letter_code
_entity_poly.pdbx_strand_id
1 'polypeptide(L)' 'MALQKLHIEPLTQEAFTPFGDVIETDQRPFRMINNGSTRRYHCLSQVETANPADGDRA' A
#
# COMPACT_ATOMS: atom_id res chain seq x y z
N MET A 1 -17.87 21.54 -23.25
CA MET A 1 -17.28 20.35 -22.60
C MET A 1 -17.94 20.17 -21.24
N ALA A 2 -18.36 18.96 -20.89
CA ALA A 2 -18.90 18.67 -19.56
C ALA A 2 -17.77 18.15 -18.67
N LEU A 3 -17.70 18.61 -17.41
CA LEU A 3 -16.78 18.05 -16.42
C LEU A 3 -17.20 16.61 -16.09
N GLN A 4 -16.24 15.69 -16.11
CA GLN A 4 -16.48 14.34 -15.61
C GLN A 4 -16.54 14.37 -14.08
N LYS A 5 -17.61 13.85 -13.51
CA LYS A 5 -17.73 13.66 -12.06
C LYS A 5 -17.03 12.35 -11.67
N LEU A 6 -16.11 12.44 -10.73
CA LEU A 6 -15.47 11.27 -10.12
C LEU A 6 -16.27 10.85 -8.89
N HIS A 7 -16.50 9.55 -8.75
CA HIS A 7 -17.15 8.97 -7.58
C HIS A 7 -16.08 8.51 -6.60
N ILE A 8 -16.32 8.74 -5.30
CA ILE A 8 -15.45 8.25 -4.24
C ILE A 8 -15.82 6.79 -3.98
N GLU A 9 -14.82 5.92 -3.93
CA GLU A 9 -14.97 4.49 -3.69
C GLU A 9 -14.32 4.10 -2.35
N PRO A 10 -14.81 3.05 -1.67
CA PRO A 10 -14.15 2.52 -0.48
C PRO A 10 -12.73 2.06 -0.79
N LEU A 11 -11.77 2.42 0.08
CA LEU A 11 -10.40 1.95 -0.04
C LEU A 11 -10.30 0.49 0.36
N THR A 12 -9.86 -0.36 -0.56
CA THR A 12 -9.56 -1.78 -0.33
C THR A 12 -8.25 -2.11 -1.03
N GLN A 13 -7.48 -3.08 -0.52
CA GLN A 13 -6.27 -3.52 -1.20
C GLN A 13 -6.57 -3.98 -2.62
N GLU A 14 -7.67 -4.71 -2.83
CA GLU A 14 -8.05 -5.26 -4.13
C GLU A 14 -8.30 -4.15 -5.16
N ALA A 15 -9.11 -3.14 -4.82
CA ALA A 15 -9.40 -2.03 -5.71
C ALA A 15 -8.18 -1.13 -5.97
N PHE A 16 -7.25 -1.05 -4.99
CA PHE A 16 -6.11 -0.15 -5.07
C PHE A 16 -4.85 -0.78 -5.69
N THR A 17 -4.82 -2.10 -5.85
CA THR A 17 -3.67 -2.86 -6.39
C THR A 17 -3.06 -2.28 -7.69
N PRO A 18 -3.84 -1.75 -8.66
CA PRO A 18 -3.26 -1.13 -9.86
C PRO A 18 -2.45 0.15 -9.60
N PHE A 19 -2.64 0.78 -8.45
CA PHE A 19 -2.04 2.07 -8.08
C PHE A 19 -0.97 1.94 -7.00
N GLY A 20 -1.01 0.87 -6.21
CA GLY A 20 -0.05 0.58 -5.16
C GLY A 20 -0.65 -0.28 -4.04
N ASP A 21 -0.12 -0.11 -2.83
CA ASP A 21 -0.52 -0.87 -1.65
C ASP A 21 -1.33 -0.02 -0.66
N VAL A 22 -2.26 -0.68 0.03
CA VAL A 22 -2.96 -0.13 1.19
C VAL A 22 -2.27 -0.59 2.47
N ILE A 23 -1.74 0.35 3.26
CA ILE A 23 -1.11 0.07 4.55
C ILE A 23 -2.20 -0.07 5.62
N GLU A 24 -2.54 -1.32 5.94
CA GLU A 24 -3.60 -1.63 6.91
C GLU A 24 -3.34 -2.96 7.65
N THR A 25 -4.20 -3.27 8.62
CA THR A 25 -4.12 -4.51 9.41
C THR A 25 -5.28 -5.47 9.16
N ASP A 26 -6.37 -5.01 8.54
CA ASP A 26 -7.52 -5.87 8.26
C ASP A 26 -7.19 -6.89 7.17
N GLN A 27 -7.61 -8.14 7.39
CA GLN A 27 -7.31 -9.29 6.52
C GLN A 27 -5.82 -9.47 6.14
N ARG A 28 -4.89 -8.90 6.92
CA ARG A 28 -3.45 -9.02 6.66
C ARG A 28 -2.79 -10.10 7.52
N PRO A 29 -1.85 -10.87 6.95
CA PRO A 29 -1.06 -11.80 7.72
C PRO A 29 -0.16 -11.04 8.72
N PHE A 30 -0.05 -11.58 9.93
CA PHE A 30 0.88 -11.07 10.94
C PHE A 30 1.66 -12.21 11.59
N ARG A 31 2.75 -11.84 12.25
CA ARG A 31 3.50 -12.74 13.14
C ARG A 31 3.45 -12.19 14.55
N MET A 32 3.32 -13.08 15.54
CA MET A 32 3.47 -12.69 16.93
C MET A 32 4.95 -12.48 17.26
N ILE A 33 5.26 -11.40 17.99
CA ILE A 33 6.60 -11.11 18.53
C ILE A 33 6.47 -10.81 20.05
N ASN A 34 7.59 -10.59 20.73
CA ASN A 34 7.63 -10.25 22.17
C ASN A 34 6.81 -11.23 23.01
N ASN A 35 7.10 -12.52 22.89
CA ASN A 35 6.42 -13.62 23.59
C ASN A 35 4.89 -13.58 23.46
N GLY A 36 4.38 -13.19 22.28
CA GLY A 36 2.93 -13.18 22.02
C GLY A 36 2.21 -11.91 22.47
N SER A 37 2.93 -10.86 22.89
CA SER A 37 2.29 -9.61 23.30
C SER A 37 2.08 -8.62 22.14
N THR A 38 2.75 -8.81 21.00
CA THR A 38 2.68 -7.87 19.88
C THR A 38 2.42 -8.58 18.55
N ARG A 39 1.48 -8.06 17.75
CA ARG A 39 1.27 -8.46 16.35
C ARG A 39 2.11 -7.59 15.42
N ARG A 40 2.93 -8.22 14.59
CA ARG A 40 3.72 -7.55 13.55
C ARG A 40 3.15 -7.87 12.17
N TYR A 41 2.56 -6.86 11.54
CA TYR A 41 2.16 -6.88 10.13
C TYR A 41 3.38 -6.46 9.30
N HIS A 42 4.02 -7.44 8.66
CA HIS A 42 5.31 -7.25 8.03
C HIS A 42 5.17 -6.98 6.54
N CYS A 43 5.99 -6.05 6.01
CA CYS A 43 6.07 -5.72 4.58
C CYS A 43 4.71 -5.42 3.94
N LEU A 44 3.95 -4.49 4.54
CA LEU A 44 2.68 -4.04 3.98
C LEU A 44 2.83 -3.25 2.66
N SER A 45 4.02 -2.71 2.40
CA SER A 45 4.40 -2.12 1.12
C SER A 45 5.92 -2.11 0.97
N GLN A 46 6.40 -1.94 -0.26
CA GLN A 46 7.81 -1.78 -0.59
C GLN A 46 8.13 -0.32 -0.89
N VAL A 47 9.20 0.19 -0.28
CA VAL A 47 9.69 1.54 -0.61
C VAL A 47 10.46 1.48 -1.92
N GLU A 48 10.07 2.33 -2.86
CA GLU A 48 10.77 2.55 -4.11
C GLU A 48 11.39 3.94 -4.10
N THR A 49 12.64 4.03 -4.54
CA THR A 49 13.35 5.29 -4.75
C THR A 49 13.95 5.25 -6.14
N ALA A 50 14.09 6.40 -6.79
CA ALA A 50 14.78 6.49 -8.07
C ALA A 50 16.17 5.84 -7.98
N ASN A 51 16.49 4.97 -8.93
CA ASN A 51 17.86 4.49 -9.07
C ASN A 51 18.68 5.63 -9.69
N PRO A 52 19.88 5.94 -9.19
CA PRO A 52 20.77 6.89 -9.86
C PRO A 52 21.03 6.58 -11.35
N ALA A 53 20.88 5.31 -11.76
CA ALA A 53 20.98 4.87 -13.15
C ALA A 53 19.74 5.15 -14.03
N ASP A 54 18.57 5.47 -13.44
CA ASP A 54 17.33 5.73 -14.19
C ASP A 54 17.29 7.13 -14.83
N GLY A 55 18.28 7.99 -14.51
CA GLY A 55 18.34 9.39 -14.95
C GLY A 55 17.25 10.26 -14.30
N ASP A 56 17.14 11.52 -14.71
CA ASP A 56 16.18 12.53 -14.18
C ASP A 56 14.68 12.22 -14.46
N ARG A 57 14.32 10.95 -14.68
CA ARG A 57 12.93 10.50 -14.82
C ARG A 57 12.38 9.88 -13.53
N ALA A 58 12.75 10.48 -12.40
CA ALA A 58 12.02 10.28 -11.14
C ALA A 58 10.73 11.10 -11.16
#